data_AF-A0A3M8L3Q6-F1
#
_entry.id   AF-A0A3M8L3Q6-F1
#
_cell.length_a   1.000
_cell.length_b   1.000
_cell.length_c   1.000
_cell.angle_alpha   90.00
_cell.angle_beta   90.00
_cell.angle_gamma   90.00
#
_symmetry.space_group_name_H-M   'P 1'
#
loop_
_entity.id
_entity.type
_entity.pdbx_description
1 polymer ?
#
loop_
_entity_poly.entity_id
_entity_poly.type
_entity_poly.pdbx_seq_one_letter_code
_entity_poly.pdbx_strand_id
1 'polypeptide(L)'
;MPRSYASNRKKFGNSSTRLGAEVSSPQQAAAELQHAIANKVREYVLDHHSDLKAYCDKEHLPAGLSYERLQRIMRGETMMTFTDLMYWGRRIPALGSFVGEAVTEISSEAVVEN
;
A
#
# COMPACT_ATOMS: atom_id res chain seq x y z
N MET A 1 9.91 18.49 -34.25
CA MET A 1 8.78 18.10 -33.36
C MET A 1 7.68 17.52 -34.24
N PRO A 2 7.06 16.37 -33.90
CA PRO A 2 6.18 16.34 -32.74
C PRO A 2 6.48 15.25 -31.71
N ARG A 3 6.19 15.61 -30.46
CA ARG A 3 6.10 14.76 -29.28
C ARG A 3 4.96 13.76 -29.49
N SER A 4 5.31 12.50 -29.73
CA SER A 4 4.36 11.40 -29.69
C SER A 4 3.89 11.22 -28.25
N TYR A 5 2.60 11.43 -28.04
CA TYR A 5 1.86 11.13 -26.82
C TYR A 5 2.05 9.66 -26.44
N ALA A 6 3.00 9.38 -25.54
CA ALA A 6 2.99 8.13 -24.79
C ALA A 6 1.89 8.23 -23.73
N SER A 7 0.63 8.08 -24.17
CA SER A 7 -0.50 7.78 -23.30
C SER A 7 -0.40 6.33 -22.81
N ASN A 8 0.72 5.95 -22.23
CA ASN A 8 0.80 4.76 -21.41
C ASN A 8 0.22 5.15 -20.05
N ARG A 9 -1.12 5.15 -19.93
CA ARG A 9 -1.70 4.72 -18.65
C ARG A 9 -1.19 3.30 -18.47
N LYS A 10 -0.06 3.15 -17.77
CA LYS A 10 0.30 1.92 -17.07
C LYS A 10 -0.85 1.68 -16.09
N LYS A 11 -1.97 1.18 -16.61
CA LYS A 11 -2.90 0.39 -15.83
C LYS A 11 -2.02 -0.75 -15.36
N PHE A 12 -1.66 -0.75 -14.09
CA PHE A 12 -1.15 -1.92 -13.41
C PHE A 12 -2.30 -2.95 -13.32
N GLY A 13 -2.80 -3.37 -14.48
CA GLY A 13 -3.62 -4.55 -14.65
C GLY A 13 -2.66 -5.72 -14.65
N ASN A 14 -2.17 -6.04 -13.45
CA ASN A 14 -1.59 -7.29 -12.99
C ASN A 14 -0.94 -7.02 -11.63
N SER A 15 -1.72 -6.55 -10.66
CA SER A 15 -1.51 -6.95 -9.27
C SER A 15 -1.95 -8.41 -9.15
N SER A 16 -1.31 -9.28 -9.94
CA SER A 16 -1.42 -10.72 -9.80
C SER A 16 -0.82 -11.02 -8.45
N THR A 17 -1.67 -11.21 -7.45
CA THR A 17 -1.70 -12.43 -6.65
C THR A 17 -0.32 -13.10 -6.60
N ARG A 18 0.62 -12.52 -5.86
CA ARG A 18 1.71 -13.30 -5.27
C ARG A 18 1.29 -13.65 -3.86
N LEU A 19 0.12 -14.27 -3.76
CA LEU A 19 -0.36 -15.07 -2.64
C LEU A 19 -0.16 -16.54 -3.05
N GLY A 20 1.06 -16.85 -3.46
CA GLY A 20 1.41 -18.16 -4.03
C GLY A 20 2.76 -18.67 -3.54
N ALA A 21 3.42 -17.90 -2.68
CA ALA A 21 4.50 -18.40 -1.86
C ALA A 21 3.89 -18.67 -0.49
N GLU A 22 4.01 -19.91 -0.02
CA GLU A 22 3.61 -20.28 1.32
C GLU A 22 4.26 -19.31 2.33
N VAL A 23 3.43 -18.70 3.17
CA VAL A 23 3.88 -17.71 4.14
C VAL A 23 4.62 -18.45 5.25
N SER A 24 5.94 -18.45 5.17
CA SER A 24 6.78 -19.31 6.04
C SER A 24 7.03 -18.71 7.43
N SER A 25 6.52 -17.51 7.71
CA SER A 25 6.69 -16.85 9.01
C SER A 25 5.69 -15.72 9.25
N PRO A 26 5.36 -15.39 10.52
CA PRO A 26 4.56 -14.21 10.86
C PRO A 26 5.18 -12.89 10.36
N GLN A 27 6.51 -12.82 10.25
CA GLN A 27 7.22 -11.65 9.73
C GLN A 27 6.98 -11.48 8.23
N GLN A 28 6.97 -12.58 7.47
CA GLN A 28 6.61 -12.56 6.06
C GLN A 28 5.14 -12.17 5.88
N ALA A 29 4.22 -12.74 6.67
CA ALA A 29 2.80 -12.37 6.66
C ALA A 29 2.61 -10.85 6.86
N ALA A 30 3.28 -10.29 7.88
CA ALA A 30 3.22 -8.86 8.18
C ALA A 30 3.81 -8.00 7.06
N ALA A 31 4.91 -8.44 6.43
CA ALA A 31 5.52 -7.73 5.30
C ALA A 31 4.61 -7.73 4.07
N GLU A 32 3.96 -8.87 3.76
CA GLU A 32 3.00 -9.00 2.67
C GLU A 32 1.76 -8.12 2.92
N LEU A 33 1.23 -8.13 4.14
CA LEU A 33 0.13 -7.23 4.53
C LEU A 33 0.53 -5.77 4.38
N GLN A 34 1.70 -5.38 4.88
CA GLN A 34 2.20 -4.01 4.73
C GLN A 34 2.33 -3.64 3.24
N HIS A 35 2.81 -4.55 2.40
CA HIS A 35 2.92 -4.34 0.97
C HIS A 35 1.55 -4.15 0.31
N ALA A 36 0.57 -4.97 0.65
CA ALA A 36 -0.80 -4.86 0.16
C ALA A 36 -1.42 -3.50 0.53
N ILE A 37 -1.27 -3.07 1.79
CA ILE A 37 -1.76 -1.76 2.26
C ILE A 37 -1.03 -0.62 1.54
N ALA A 38 0.30 -0.69 1.41
CA ALA A 38 1.08 0.33 0.72
C ALA A 38 0.68 0.47 -0.75
N ASN A 39 0.35 -0.63 -1.42
CA ASN A 39 -0.18 -0.59 -2.78
C ASN A 39 -1.54 0.09 -2.84
N LYS A 40 -2.44 -0.21 -1.91
CA LYS A 40 -3.75 0.45 -1.83
C LYS A 40 -3.63 1.96 -1.61
N VAL A 41 -2.71 2.37 -0.75
CA VAL A 41 -2.40 3.79 -0.52
C VAL A 41 -1.86 4.44 -1.79
N ARG A 42 -0.96 3.78 -2.51
CA ARG A 42 -0.40 4.29 -3.75
C ARG A 42 -1.46 4.47 -4.84
N GLU A 43 -2.37 3.50 -4.99
CA GLU A 43 -3.52 3.59 -5.89
C GLU A 43 -4.37 4.82 -5.56
N TYR A 44 -4.78 4.97 -4.29
CA TYR A 44 -5.55 6.12 -3.84
C TYR A 44 -4.84 7.45 -4.15
N VAL A 45 -3.55 7.55 -3.87
CA VAL A 45 -2.75 8.76 -4.13
C VAL A 45 -2.72 9.07 -5.62
N LEU A 46 -2.53 8.08 -6.49
CA LEU A 46 -2.49 8.28 -7.94
C LEU A 46 -3.86 8.61 -8.55
N ASP A 47 -4.94 8.16 -7.94
CA ASP A 47 -6.30 8.46 -8.40
C ASP A 47 -6.73 9.90 -8.06
N HIS A 48 -6.24 10.44 -6.94
CA HIS A 48 -6.64 11.77 -6.44
C HIS A 48 -5.57 12.84 -6.66
N HIS A 49 -4.31 12.45 -6.86
CA HIS A 49 -3.15 13.32 -7.05
C HIS A 49 -2.26 12.78 -8.17
N SER A 50 -1.29 13.57 -8.63
CA SER A 50 -0.34 13.10 -9.65
C SER A 50 0.66 12.08 -9.10
N ASP A 51 1.11 12.29 -7.87
CA ASP A 51 2.15 11.52 -7.21
C ASP A 51 2.14 11.79 -5.69
N LEU A 52 2.98 11.05 -4.96
CA LEU A 52 3.10 11.15 -3.51
C LEU A 52 3.62 12.51 -3.03
N LYS A 53 4.47 13.18 -3.81
CA LYS A 53 4.97 14.51 -3.44
C LYS A 53 3.85 15.54 -3.55
N ALA A 54 3.12 15.53 -4.67
CA ALA A 54 1.97 16.40 -4.88
C ALA A 54 0.84 16.17 -3.85
N TYR A 55 0.71 14.94 -3.34
CA TYR A 55 -0.15 14.65 -2.19
C TYR A 55 0.33 15.39 -0.94
N CYS A 56 1.58 15.16 -0.53
CA CYS A 56 2.17 15.73 0.69
C CYS A 56 2.25 17.27 0.65
N ASP A 57 2.42 17.86 -0.52
CA ASP A 57 2.48 19.32 -0.69
C ASP A 57 1.10 19.99 -0.52
N LYS A 58 0.00 19.24 -0.74
CA LYS A 58 -1.38 19.75 -0.64
C LYS A 58 -2.05 19.41 0.69
N GLU A 59 -1.76 18.24 1.23
CA GLU A 59 -2.44 17.69 2.40
C GLU A 59 -1.75 18.09 3.70
N HIS A 60 -2.56 18.34 4.74
CA HIS A 60 -2.02 18.48 6.08
C HIS A 60 -1.72 17.09 6.67
N LEU A 61 -0.43 16.76 6.75
CA LEU A 61 0.05 15.51 7.33
C LEU A 61 0.10 15.60 8.86
N PRO A 62 -0.22 14.53 9.59
CA PRO A 62 -0.09 14.49 11.04
C PRO A 62 1.38 14.58 11.46
N ALA A 63 1.61 15.01 12.70
CA ALA A 63 2.94 15.06 13.26
C ALA A 63 3.65 13.70 13.15
N GLY A 64 4.89 13.72 12.64
CA GLY A 64 5.70 12.52 12.42
C GLY A 64 5.49 11.83 11.07
N LEU A 65 4.48 12.22 10.27
CA LEU A 65 4.29 11.72 8.91
C LEU A 65 4.81 12.74 7.90
N SER A 66 6.07 12.58 7.47
CA SER A 66 6.65 13.41 6.40
C SER A 66 6.58 12.72 5.04
N TYR A 67 6.77 13.48 3.96
CA TYR A 67 6.94 12.92 2.61
C TYR A 67 8.04 11.85 2.57
N GLU A 68 9.19 12.11 3.18
CA GLU A 68 10.31 11.16 3.22
C GLU A 68 9.92 9.87 3.95
N ARG A 69 9.24 9.99 5.09
CA ARG A 69 8.78 8.82 5.84
C ARG A 69 7.76 8.02 5.05
N LEU A 70 6.78 8.67 4.43
CA LEU A 70 5.82 8.01 3.56
C LEU A 70 6.51 7.29 2.41
N GLN A 71 7.48 7.93 1.76
CA GLN A 71 8.25 7.32 0.68
C GLN A 71 8.97 6.05 1.14
N ARG A 72 9.57 6.06 2.34
CA ARG A 72 10.21 4.87 2.95
C ARG A 72 9.21 3.77 3.27
N ILE A 73 8.02 4.11 3.80
CA ILE A 73 6.95 3.12 4.06
C ILE A 73 6.53 2.45 2.76
N MET A 74 6.29 3.25 1.71
CA MET A 74 5.85 2.76 0.40
C MET A 74 6.87 1.83 -0.27
N ARG A 75 8.15 1.91 0.13
CA ARG A 75 9.24 1.04 -0.34
C ARG A 75 9.53 -0.15 0.59
N GLY A 76 8.87 -0.23 1.75
CA GLY A 76 9.19 -1.23 2.76
C GLY A 76 10.51 -0.99 3.51
N GLU A 77 11.11 0.20 3.37
CA GLU A 77 12.36 0.58 4.08
C GLU A 77 12.11 0.97 5.55
N THR A 78 10.84 1.15 5.91
CA THR A 78 10.42 1.37 7.29
C THR A 78 9.04 0.77 7.52
N MET A 79 8.77 0.37 8.76
CA MET A 79 7.50 -0.26 9.13
C MET A 79 6.37 0.76 9.13
N MET A 80 5.22 0.34 8.60
CA MET A 80 3.97 1.05 8.79
C MET A 80 3.52 0.87 10.24
N THR A 81 3.13 1.98 10.88
CA THR A 81 2.58 1.96 12.25
C THR A 81 1.05 1.92 12.20
N PHE A 82 0.42 1.53 13.32
CA PHE A 82 -1.03 1.65 13.43
C PHE A 82 -1.52 3.09 13.28
N THR A 83 -0.75 4.09 13.71
CA THR A 83 -1.09 5.50 13.50
C THR A 83 -1.18 5.85 12.01
N ASP A 84 -0.27 5.31 11.19
CA ASP A 84 -0.31 5.47 9.73
C ASP A 84 -1.57 4.82 9.15
N LEU A 85 -1.89 3.61 9.63
CA LEU A 85 -3.09 2.90 9.20
C LEU A 85 -4.36 3.67 9.56
N MET A 86 -4.45 4.24 10.76
CA MET A 86 -5.58 5.07 11.18
C MET A 86 -5.69 6.35 10.35
N TYR A 87 -4.56 6.96 9.98
CA TYR A 87 -4.53 8.11 9.09
C TYR A 87 -5.10 7.78 7.70
N TRP A 88 -4.69 6.64 7.12
CA TRP A 88 -5.15 6.19 5.81
C TRP A 88 -6.59 5.67 5.85
N GLY A 89 -7.01 5.01 6.93
CA GLY A 89 -8.36 4.47 7.10
C GLY A 89 -9.44 5.56 7.09
N ARG A 90 -9.09 6.79 7.49
CA ARG A 90 -9.99 7.94 7.39
C ARG A 90 -10.11 8.54 5.99
N ARG A 91 -9.19 8.19 5.07
CA ARG A 91 -9.06 8.79 3.73
C ARG A 91 -9.47 7.85 2.63
N ILE A 92 -9.15 6.57 2.78
CA ILE A 92 -9.38 5.55 1.77
C ILE A 92 -10.67 4.82 2.13
N PRO A 93 -11.75 4.98 1.34
CA PRO A 93 -12.99 4.25 1.57
C PRO A 93 -12.73 2.74 1.60
N ALA A 94 -13.38 2.04 2.52
CA ALA A 94 -13.29 0.59 2.70
C ALA A 94 -11.88 0.02 2.99
N LEU A 95 -10.89 0.86 3.36
CA LEU A 95 -9.56 0.35 3.72
C LEU A 95 -9.60 -0.63 4.89
N GLY A 96 -10.45 -0.39 5.90
CA GLY A 96 -10.60 -1.29 7.04
C GLY A 96 -11.08 -2.68 6.64
N SER A 97 -12.08 -2.78 5.76
CA SER A 97 -12.57 -4.05 5.22
C SER A 97 -11.49 -4.76 4.42
N PHE A 98 -10.81 -4.02 3.53
CA PHE A 98 -9.69 -4.55 2.75
C PHE A 98 -8.58 -5.14 3.64
N VAL A 99 -8.19 -4.44 4.71
CA VAL A 99 -7.18 -4.95 5.65
C VAL A 99 -7.66 -6.20 6.35
N GLY A 100 -8.92 -6.25 6.79
CA GLY A 100 -9.50 -7.43 7.42
C GLY A 100 -9.47 -8.65 6.50
N GLU A 101 -9.89 -8.47 5.24
CA GLU A 101 -9.85 -9.51 4.21
C GLU A 101 -8.41 -9.99 3.95
N ALA A 102 -7.47 -9.06 3.76
CA ALA A 102 -6.07 -9.38 3.53
C ALA A 102 -5.43 -10.14 4.71
N VAL A 103 -5.76 -9.78 5.95
CA VAL A 103 -5.31 -10.50 7.14
C VAL A 103 -5.86 -11.92 7.15
N THR A 104 -7.14 -12.10 6.85
CA THR A 104 -7.76 -13.45 6.79
C THR A 104 -7.11 -14.31 5.72
N GLU A 105 -6.89 -13.76 4.53
CA GLU A 105 -6.27 -14.45 3.39
C GLU A 105 -4.85 -14.92 3.73
N ILE A 106 -3.97 -13.98 4.11
CA ILE A 106 -2.56 -14.24 4.46
C ILE A 106 -2.44 -15.20 5.65
N SER A 107 -3.32 -15.08 6.65
CA SER A 107 -3.28 -15.97 7.82
C SER A 107 -3.79 -17.38 7.49
N SER A 108 -4.72 -17.52 6.55
CA SER A 108 -5.23 -18.84 6.12
C SER A 108 -4.16 -19.65 5.37
N GLU A 109 -3.24 -18.97 4.69
CA GLU A 109 -2.10 -19.58 4.00
C GLU A 109 -1.00 -20.04 4.96
N ALA A 110 -0.90 -19.45 6.16
CA ALA A 110 0.11 -19.79 7.16
C ALA A 110 -0.23 -21.00 8.05
N VAL A 111 -1.46 -21.54 8.00
CA VAL A 111 -1.98 -22.57 8.93
C VAL A 111 -1.78 -24.01 8.40
N VAL A 112 -1.13 -24.20 7.26
CA VAL A 112 -1.00 -25.54 6.64
C VAL A 112 0.06 -26.44 7.30
N GLU A 113 0.89 -25.92 8.22
CA GLU A 113 1.85 -26.75 8.97
C GLU A 113 1.38 -27.04 10.42
N ASN A 114 0.89 -28.26 10.64
CA ASN A 114 0.89 -28.97 11.93
C ASN A 114 1.69 -30.25 11.80
#